data_AF-X1IU46-F1
#
_entry.id   AF-X1IU46-F1
#
_cell.length_a   1.000
_cell.length_b   1.000
_cell.length_c   1.000
_cell.angle_alpha   90.00
_cell.angle_beta   90.00
_cell.angle_gamma   90.00
#
_symmetry.space_group_name_H-M   'P 1'
#
loop_
_entity.id
_entity.type
_entity.pdbx_description
1 polymer ?
#
loop_
_entity_poly.entity_id
_entity_poly.type
_entity_poly.pdbx_seq_one_letter_code
_entity_poly.pdbx_strand_id
1 'polypeptide(L)' 'VTEVNKDLENKPGLINEEPYGKGWIFKLKIKNSKELDSLLSAEEYEKSIKAEEK' A
#
# COMPACT_ATOMS: atom_id res chain seq x y z
N VAL A 1 -7.56 -6.42 11.13
CA VAL A 1 -6.70 -7.17 10.20
C VAL A 1 -7.33 -8.54 9.97
N THR A 2 -7.47 -8.96 8.72
CA THR A 2 -8.04 -10.26 8.36
C THR A 2 -6.95 -11.24 7.94
N GLU A 3 -5.82 -10.75 7.41
CA GLU A 3 -4.73 -11.57 6.90
C GLU A 3 -3.41 -10.80 6.98
N VAL A 4 -2.29 -11.50 7.14
CA VAL A 4 -0.93 -10.96 7.10
C VAL A 4 -0.10 -11.82 6.15
N ASN A 5 0.73 -11.19 5.32
CA ASN A 5 1.52 -11.90 4.32
C ASN A 5 2.74 -12.59 4.95
N LYS A 6 2.60 -13.89 5.21
CA LYS A 6 3.68 -14.71 5.79
C LYS A 6 4.85 -14.94 4.82
N ASP A 7 4.67 -14.70 3.52
CA ASP A 7 5.75 -14.88 2.54
C ASP A 7 6.86 -13.84 2.77
N LEU A 8 6.52 -12.66 3.27
CA LEU A 8 7.48 -11.60 3.59
C LEU A 8 8.43 -11.96 4.73
N GLU A 9 8.05 -12.88 5.63
CA GLU A 9 8.94 -13.35 6.70
C GLU A 9 10.16 -14.09 6.15
N ASN A 10 9.95 -14.86 5.08
CA ASN A 10 10.99 -15.66 4.44
C ASN A 10 11.62 -14.96 3.23
N LYS A 11 10.87 -14.06 2.60
CA LYS A 11 11.26 -13.35 1.37
C LYS A 11 10.95 -11.85 1.48
N PRO A 12 11.67 -11.11 2.33
CA PRO A 12 11.42 -9.68 2.52
C PRO A 12 11.62 -8.86 1.24
N GLY A 13 12.47 -9.34 0.31
CA GLY A 13 12.72 -8.68 -0.97
C GLY A 13 11.49 -8.54 -1.89
N LEU A 14 10.43 -9.33 -1.68
CA LEU A 14 9.18 -9.22 -2.44
C LEU A 14 8.55 -7.83 -2.34
N ILE A 15 8.78 -7.10 -1.25
CA ILE A 15 8.31 -5.72 -1.09
C ILE A 15 8.93 -4.77 -2.13
N ASN A 16 10.16 -5.05 -2.57
CA ASN A 16 10.88 -4.24 -3.54
C ASN A 16 10.60 -4.72 -4.97
N GLU A 17 10.54 -6.04 -5.19
CA GLU A 17 10.39 -6.64 -6.51
C GLU A 17 8.94 -6.58 -7.03
N GLU A 18 7.96 -6.85 -6.16
CA GLU A 18 6.54 -6.91 -6.52
C GLU A 18 5.67 -6.08 -5.54
N PRO A 19 5.92 -4.77 -5.37
CA PRO A 19 5.29 -3.94 -4.32
C PRO A 19 3.76 -3.94 -4.36
N TYR A 20 3.18 -3.96 -5.57
CA TYR A 20 1.72 -4.02 -5.79
C TYR A 20 1.19 -5.42 -6.06
N GLY A 21 2.06 -6.42 -6.13
CA GLY A 21 1.73 -7.83 -6.38
C GLY A 21 1.89 -8.66 -5.11
N LYS A 22 2.88 -9.55 -5.09
CA LYS A 22 3.15 -10.43 -3.94
C LYS A 22 3.70 -9.71 -2.70
N GLY A 23 4.11 -8.44 -2.83
CA GLY A 23 4.63 -7.60 -1.76
C GLY A 23 3.60 -6.98 -0.82
N TRP A 24 2.31 -7.34 -0.90
CA TRP A 24 1.28 -6.84 0.02
C TRP A 24 1.61 -7.20 1.48
N ILE A 25 1.28 -6.33 2.43
CA ILE A 25 1.69 -6.49 3.83
C ILE A 25 0.60 -7.17 4.67
N PHE A 26 -0.61 -6.61 4.67
CA PHE A 26 -1.76 -7.15 5.38
C PHE A 26 -3.07 -6.80 4.68
N LYS A 27 -4.13 -7.56 4.97
CA LYS A 27 -5.50 -7.25 4.56
C LYS A 27 -6.32 -6.86 5.78
N LEU A 28 -7.27 -5.96 5.58
CA LEU A 28 -8.14 -5.47 6.65
C LEU A 28 -9.58 -5.38 6.15
N LYS A 29 -10.53 -5.60 7.07
CA LYS A 29 -11.94 -5.33 6.81
C LYS A 29 -12.22 -3.86 7.10
N ILE A 30 -12.59 -3.12 6.06
CA ILE A 30 -12.95 -1.70 6.18
C ILE A 30 -14.28 -1.60 6.94
N LYS A 31 -14.29 -0.81 8.03
CA LYS A 31 -15.50 -0.57 8.82
C LYS A 31 -16.35 0.54 8.24
N ASN A 32 -15.72 1.58 7.69
CA ASN A 32 -16.37 2.73 7.08
C ASN A 32 -15.73 3.00 5.70
N SER A 33 -16.49 2.79 4.63
CA SER A 33 -15.98 2.96 3.27
C SER A 33 -15.70 4.41 2.91
N LYS A 34 -16.30 5.39 3.60
CA LYS A 34 -16.05 6.83 3.36
C LYS A 34 -14.64 7.26 3.71
N GLU A 35 -13.91 6.48 4.50
CA GLU A 35 -12.50 6.75 4.79
C GLU A 35 -11.64 6.68 3.51
N LEU A 36 -12.08 5.91 2.50
CA LEU A 36 -11.41 5.83 1.20
C LEU A 36 -11.47 7.15 0.42
N ASP A 37 -12.51 7.96 0.62
CA ASP A 37 -12.67 9.24 -0.08
C ASP A 37 -11.63 10.28 0.36
N SER A 38 -10.94 10.04 1.49
CA SER A 38 -9.86 10.89 1.99
C SER A 38 -8.47 10.49 1.47
N LEU A 39 -8.37 9.38 0.74
CA LEU A 39 -7.12 8.92 0.16
C LEU A 39 -6.87 9.61 -1.18
N LEU A 40 -5.58 9.84 -1.48
CA LEU A 40 -5.18 10.44 -2.74
C LEU A 40 -5.42 9.48 -3.90
N SER A 41 -5.89 10.00 -5.02
CA SER A 41 -5.80 9.32 -6.31
C SER A 41 -4.33 9.15 -6.73
N ALA A 42 -4.09 8.26 -7.72
CA ALA A 42 -2.74 8.04 -8.26
C ALA A 42 -2.09 9.34 -8.75
N GLU A 43 -2.87 10.21 -9.41
CA GLU A 43 -2.41 11.48 -9.97
C GLU A 43 -2.08 12.50 -8.86
N GLU A 44 -2.87 12.53 -7.79
CA GLU A 44 -2.61 13.39 -6.63
C GLU A 44 -1.37 12.93 -5.85
N TYR A 45 -1.17 11.62 -5.72
CA TYR A 45 0.01 11.05 -5.08
C TYR A 45 1.29 11.31 -5.88
N GLU A 46 1.25 11.21 -7.21
CA GLU A 46 2.39 11.58 -8.05
C GLU A 46 2.76 13.06 -7.89
N LYS A 47 1.76 13.95 -7.79
CA LYS A 47 1.98 15.38 -7.54
C LYS A 47 2.60 15.63 -6.16
N SER A 48 2.19 14.91 -5.12
CA SER A 48 2.76 15.10 -3.78
C SER A 48 4.23 14.72 -3.72
N ILE A 49 4.64 13.63 -4.38
CA ILE A 49 6.05 13.22 -4.47
C ILE A 49 6.88 14.30 -5.15
N LYS A 50 6.45 14.79 -6.31
CA LYS A 50 7.17 15.85 -7.05
C LYS A 50 7.26 17.17 -6.29
N ALA A 51 6.33 17.43 -5.37
CA ALA A 51 6.37 18.60 -4.51
C ALA A 51 7.36 18.43 -3.34
N GLU A 52 7.51 17.21 -2.82
CA GLU A 52 8.44 16.88 -1.73
C GLU A 52 9.90 16.75 -2.20
N GLU A 53 10.12 16.42 -3.48
CA GLU A 53 11.46 16.39 -4.10
C GLU A 53 12.05 17.78 -4.38
N LYS A 54 11.29 18.87 -4.19
CA LYS A 54 11.73 20.26 -4.41
C LYS A 54 12.22 20.94 -3.13
#